data_AF-A0A4Z1L1T6-F1
#
_entry.id   AF-A0A4Z1L1T6-F1
#
_cell.length_a   1.000
_cell.length_b   1.000
_cell.length_c   1.000
_cell.angle_alpha   90.00
_cell.angle_beta   90.00
_cell.angle_gamma   90.00
#
_symmetry.space_group_name_H-M   'P 1'
#
loop_
_entity.id
_entity.type
_entity.pdbx_description
1 polymer ?
#
loop_
_entity_poly.entity_id
_entity_poly.type
_entity_poly.pdbx_seq_one_letter_code
_entity_poly.pdbx_strand_id
1 'polypeptide(L)'
;MASIYFNYYVNIAATGAADSPKGCLAPRNPLHQSIPLFAKGLLKPATEDESIFVRQKHEAPLLSRAWIFQEQYLAPRTLHICTSELVMECRKELRCECTGLDSIASNPLRDAQDISYDSWLRAVEEFSRLRLSHETDRLSALLGIAKVFHAKMMSTYLQGLWAEDLAKGLL
;
A
#
# COMPACT_ATOMS: atom_id res chain seq x y z
N MET A 1 -13.82 -0.73 11.44
CA MET A 1 -12.34 -0.77 11.35
C MET A 1 -11.78 0.24 10.35
N ALA A 2 -12.30 0.34 9.12
CA ALA A 2 -11.85 1.34 8.12
C ALA A 2 -11.74 2.79 8.64
N SER A 3 -12.71 3.25 9.42
CA SER A 3 -12.72 4.59 10.01
C SER A 3 -11.57 4.85 10.99
N ILE A 4 -11.05 3.81 11.64
CA ILE A 4 -9.89 3.91 12.54
C ILE A 4 -8.65 4.26 11.70
N TYR A 5 -8.46 3.57 10.57
CA TYR A 5 -7.33 3.83 9.67
C TYR A 5 -7.45 5.15 8.90
N PHE A 6 -8.67 5.64 8.69
CA PHE A 6 -8.87 6.89 7.97
C PHE A 6 -8.65 8.13 8.86
N ASN A 7 -9.01 8.04 10.14
CA ASN A 7 -9.02 9.19 11.07
C ASN A 7 -7.76 9.31 11.95
N TYR A 8 -6.83 8.37 11.88
CA TYR A 8 -5.60 8.48 12.66
C TYR A 8 -4.71 9.61 12.09
N TYR A 9 -3.81 10.18 12.91
CA TYR A 9 -2.86 11.20 12.47
C TYR A 9 -1.59 10.64 11.77
N VAL A 10 -0.92 9.68 12.40
CA VAL A 10 0.16 8.85 11.82
C VAL A 10 -0.03 7.35 12.16
N ASN A 11 0.18 6.47 11.19
CA ASN A 11 0.25 5.01 11.37
C ASN A 11 1.71 4.61 11.49
N ILE A 12 2.07 3.77 12.45
CA ILE A 12 3.44 3.29 12.64
C ILE A 12 3.49 1.84 12.19
N ALA A 13 4.21 1.61 11.09
CA ALA A 13 4.32 0.29 10.47
C ALA A 13 5.73 -0.27 10.67
N ALA A 14 5.84 -1.35 11.44
CA ALA A 14 7.08 -2.13 11.58
C ALA A 14 7.39 -2.93 10.30
N THR A 15 7.67 -2.21 9.22
CA THR A 15 7.73 -2.75 7.85
C THR A 15 8.81 -3.81 7.69
N GLY A 16 9.95 -3.63 8.37
CA GLY A 16 11.06 -4.59 8.38
C GLY A 16 10.85 -5.82 9.29
N ALA A 17 9.80 -5.83 10.11
CA ALA A 17 9.53 -6.92 11.04
C ALA A 17 8.55 -7.94 10.42
N ALA A 18 8.92 -9.21 10.43
CA ALA A 18 8.01 -10.27 9.95
C ALA A 18 6.87 -10.54 10.94
N ASP A 19 7.18 -10.49 12.24
CA ASP A 19 6.25 -10.78 13.33
C ASP A 19 6.61 -9.95 14.57
N SER A 20 5.66 -9.81 15.49
CA SER A 20 5.80 -9.06 16.74
C SER A 20 7.04 -9.42 17.60
N PRO A 21 7.48 -10.69 17.73
CA PRO A 21 8.60 -11.05 18.60
C PRO A 21 9.96 -10.53 18.11
N LYS A 22 10.11 -10.28 16.80
CA LYS A 22 11.39 -9.86 16.21
C LYS A 22 11.73 -8.39 16.49
N GLY A 23 10.75 -7.59 16.90
CA GLY A 23 10.91 -6.15 17.10
C GLY A 23 11.19 -5.40 15.79
N CYS A 24 11.33 -4.07 15.89
CA CYS A 24 11.56 -3.18 14.74
C CYS A 24 12.74 -2.22 14.92
N LEU A 25 13.48 -2.31 16.03
CA LEU A 25 14.56 -1.39 16.39
C LEU A 25 15.94 -2.08 16.35
N ALA A 26 16.20 -2.84 15.29
CA ALA A 26 17.51 -3.45 15.07
C ALA A 26 18.59 -2.37 14.81
N PRO A 27 19.86 -2.62 15.17
CA PRO A 27 20.96 -1.73 14.80
C PRO A 27 21.05 -1.58 13.28
N ARG A 28 21.22 -0.34 12.81
CA ARG A 28 21.16 0.03 11.39
C ARG A 28 22.53 0.45 10.88
N ASN A 29 22.75 0.29 9.57
CA ASN A 29 23.95 0.79 8.90
C ASN A 29 23.81 2.30 8.62
N PRO A 30 24.68 3.17 9.18
CA PRO A 30 24.61 4.61 8.96
C PRO A 30 24.94 5.03 7.51
N LEU A 31 25.52 4.14 6.70
CA LEU A 31 25.86 4.40 5.29
C LEU A 31 24.77 3.92 4.31
N HIS A 32 23.59 3.53 4.79
CA HIS A 32 22.52 3.05 3.92
C HIS A 32 21.96 4.16 3.01
N GLN A 33 21.64 3.79 1.78
CA GLN A 33 20.88 4.62 0.84
C GLN A 33 19.59 3.90 0.42
N SER A 34 18.47 4.59 0.53
CA SER A 34 17.12 4.09 0.29
C SER A 34 16.83 3.77 -1.16
N ILE A 35 15.91 2.84 -1.37
CA ILE A 35 15.25 2.54 -2.64
C ILE A 35 13.73 2.69 -2.40
N PRO A 36 12.94 3.21 -3.36
CA PRO A 36 11.51 3.49 -3.15
C PRO A 36 10.70 2.28 -2.69
N LEU A 37 9.81 2.51 -1.71
CA LEU A 37 8.92 1.49 -1.11
C LEU A 37 7.75 1.10 -2.02
N PHE A 38 7.31 2.03 -2.88
CA PHE A 38 6.17 1.86 -3.77
C PHE A 38 6.58 2.16 -5.19
N ALA A 39 7.12 1.14 -5.83
CA ALA A 39 7.44 1.23 -7.22
C ALA A 39 6.82 -0.01 -7.85
N LYS A 40 5.48 0.01 -7.99
CA LYS A 40 4.76 -0.80 -8.96
C LYS A 40 3.89 0.15 -9.76
N GLY A 41 4.30 0.40 -11.00
CA GLY A 41 3.51 1.06 -12.04
C GLY A 41 3.51 2.60 -12.10
N LEU A 42 4.09 3.34 -11.16
CA LEU A 42 3.72 4.75 -10.97
C LEU A 42 4.84 5.77 -11.16
N LEU A 43 6.10 5.33 -11.13
CA LEU A 43 7.23 6.11 -11.58
C LEU A 43 8.01 5.26 -12.56
N LYS A 44 7.89 5.56 -13.85
CA LYS A 44 8.80 5.03 -14.85
C LYS A 44 10.19 5.60 -14.53
N PRO A 45 11.19 4.78 -14.17
CA PRO A 45 12.57 5.22 -14.35
C PRO A 45 12.76 5.48 -15.85
N ALA A 46 13.67 6.36 -16.23
CA ALA A 46 14.01 6.63 -17.63
C ALA A 46 14.67 5.43 -18.37
N THR A 47 14.56 4.21 -17.81
CA THR A 47 15.17 2.98 -18.30
C THR A 47 14.09 1.92 -18.46
N GLU A 48 14.03 1.33 -19.65
CA GLU A 48 13.04 0.39 -20.17
C GLU A 48 13.06 -0.99 -19.48
N ASP A 49 12.80 -1.04 -18.17
CA ASP A 49 12.69 -2.31 -17.45
C ASP A 49 11.42 -2.35 -16.57
N GLU A 50 10.45 -3.18 -16.95
CA GLU A 50 9.09 -3.27 -16.39
C GLU A 50 8.99 -3.95 -15.00
N SER A 51 10.10 -4.07 -14.28
CA SER A 51 10.10 -4.62 -12.91
C SER A 51 10.50 -3.54 -11.92
N ILE A 52 9.61 -2.56 -11.75
CA ILE A 52 9.82 -1.48 -10.79
C ILE A 52 9.95 -2.12 -9.39
N PHE A 53 11.06 -1.83 -8.71
CA PHE A 53 11.51 -2.56 -7.52
C PHE A 53 10.71 -2.15 -6.27
N VAL A 54 9.89 -3.08 -5.80
CA VAL A 54 9.44 -3.20 -4.41
C VAL A 54 10.70 -3.44 -3.55
N ARG A 55 10.82 -2.86 -2.34
CA ARG A 55 11.73 -3.48 -1.34
C ARG A 55 11.45 -4.98 -1.37
N GLN A 56 12.46 -5.82 -1.61
CA GLN A 56 12.23 -7.25 -1.81
C GLN A 56 11.31 -7.76 -0.70
N LYS A 57 10.39 -8.70 -1.00
CA LYS A 57 9.44 -9.26 -0.01
C LYS A 57 10.11 -9.68 1.31
N HIS A 58 11.41 -9.97 1.27
CA HIS A 58 12.28 -10.27 2.41
C HIS A 58 12.62 -9.07 3.31
N GLU A 59 12.63 -7.85 2.79
CA GLU A 59 12.96 -6.61 3.51
C GLU A 59 11.72 -5.85 4.02
N ALA A 60 10.54 -6.14 3.45
CA ALA A 60 9.27 -5.56 3.86
C ALA A 60 8.20 -6.64 4.15
N PRO A 61 8.49 -7.63 5.03
CA PRO A 61 7.61 -8.77 5.25
C PRO A 61 6.21 -8.37 5.75
N LEU A 62 6.07 -7.26 6.47
CA LEU A 62 4.78 -6.73 6.92
C LEU A 62 3.82 -6.48 5.74
N LEU A 63 4.33 -5.91 4.63
CA LEU A 63 3.52 -5.54 3.46
C LEU A 63 3.01 -6.76 2.68
N SER A 64 3.55 -7.95 2.96
CA SER A 64 3.06 -9.19 2.35
C SER A 64 1.74 -9.69 2.95
N ARG A 65 1.25 -9.07 4.02
CA ARG A 65 0.05 -9.50 4.76
C ARG A 65 -1.18 -8.77 4.25
N ALA A 66 -2.20 -9.51 3.84
CA ALA A 66 -3.42 -8.96 3.26
C ALA A 66 -4.16 -8.00 4.19
N TRP A 67 -4.17 -8.25 5.50
CA TRP A 67 -4.82 -7.36 6.46
C TRP A 67 -4.16 -5.97 6.55
N ILE A 68 -2.86 -5.88 6.24
CA ILE A 68 -2.11 -4.61 6.24
C ILE A 68 -2.52 -3.73 5.06
N PHE A 69 -3.09 -4.31 4.00
CA PHE A 69 -3.50 -3.56 2.81
C PHE A 69 -4.45 -2.42 3.15
N GLN A 70 -5.43 -2.65 4.03
CA GLN A 70 -6.35 -1.62 4.49
C GLN A 70 -5.63 -0.49 5.25
N GLU A 71 -4.71 -0.86 6.14
CA GLU A 71 -3.90 0.09 6.93
C GLU A 71 -2.96 0.90 6.08
N GLN A 72 -2.58 0.36 4.92
CA GLN A 72 -1.70 1.00 3.96
C GLN A 72 -2.48 1.79 2.91
N TYR A 73 -3.76 1.53 2.69
CA TYR A 73 -4.54 2.26 1.69
C TYR A 73 -5.26 3.49 2.28
N LEU A 74 -5.91 3.32 3.43
CA LEU A 74 -6.80 4.34 4.02
C LEU A 74 -6.06 5.43 4.80
N ALA A 75 -4.89 5.04 5.28
CA ALA A 75 -3.95 5.80 6.05
C ALA A 75 -3.55 7.16 5.43
N PRO A 76 -3.74 8.32 6.08
CA PRO A 76 -3.22 9.59 5.56
C PRO A 76 -1.68 9.68 5.57
N ARG A 77 -1.03 9.07 6.57
CA ARG A 77 0.44 9.12 6.75
C ARG A 77 0.96 7.88 7.46
N THR A 78 1.94 7.19 6.88
CA THR A 78 2.54 6.00 7.47
C THR A 78 4.03 6.21 7.72
N LEU A 79 4.48 6.02 8.95
CA LEU A 79 5.89 5.90 9.29
C LEU A 79 6.31 4.44 9.19
N HIS A 80 7.06 4.12 8.15
CA HIS A 80 7.65 2.81 7.94
C HIS A 80 8.96 2.68 8.70
N ILE A 81 8.98 1.82 9.71
CA ILE A 81 10.19 1.36 10.37
C ILE A 81 10.74 0.18 9.55
N CYS A 82 11.66 0.48 8.65
CA CYS A 82 12.31 -0.53 7.83
C CYS A 82 13.53 -1.11 8.54
N THR A 83 14.11 -2.19 8.01
CA THR A 83 15.33 -2.80 8.56
C THR A 83 16.54 -1.87 8.50
N SER A 84 16.57 -0.96 7.52
CA SER A 84 17.72 -0.12 7.23
C SER A 84 17.55 1.35 7.66
N GLU A 85 16.32 1.85 7.73
CA GLU A 85 16.01 3.26 7.99
C GLU A 85 14.52 3.48 8.33
N LEU A 86 14.17 4.72 8.66
CA LEU A 86 12.79 5.19 8.68
C LEU A 86 12.39 5.83 7.34
N VAL A 87 11.16 5.55 6.91
CA VAL A 87 10.55 6.19 5.75
C VAL A 87 9.16 6.70 6.11
N MET A 88 8.92 7.98 5.90
CA MET A 88 7.63 8.62 6.07
C MET A 88 6.91 8.68 4.71
N GLU A 89 5.76 8.03 4.64
CA GLU A 89 4.86 8.10 3.50
C GLU A 89 3.68 9.01 3.83
N CYS A 90 3.31 9.90 2.90
CA CYS A 90 2.00 10.54 2.90
C CYS A 90 1.37 10.48 1.50
N ARG A 91 0.19 11.08 1.33
CA ARG A 91 -0.52 11.10 0.04
C ARG A 91 0.23 11.83 -1.09
N LYS A 92 1.19 12.69 -0.77
CA LYS A 92 1.89 13.54 -1.75
C LYS A 92 3.34 13.14 -1.99
N GLU A 93 4.01 12.70 -0.94
CA GLU A 93 5.46 12.51 -0.92
C GLU A 93 5.84 11.32 -0.03
N LEU A 94 6.98 10.72 -0.38
CA LEU A 94 7.76 9.81 0.44
C LEU A 94 9.02 10.54 0.88
N ARG A 95 9.38 10.45 2.16
CA ARG A 95 10.62 10.99 2.72
C ARG A 95 11.36 9.91 3.48
N CYS A 96 12.63 9.74 3.22
CA CYS A 96 13.47 8.75 3.90
C CYS A 96 14.59 9.44 4.67
N GLU A 97 15.17 8.76 5.68
CA GLU A 97 16.29 9.31 6.47
C GLU A 97 17.49 9.67 5.58
N CYS A 98 17.69 8.95 4.47
CA CYS A 98 18.79 9.20 3.54
C CYS A 98 18.48 10.28 2.48
N THR A 99 17.27 10.85 2.44
CA THR A 99 16.78 11.83 1.42
C THR A 99 16.71 11.32 -0.03
N GLY A 100 17.05 10.05 -0.29
CA GLY A 100 17.08 9.46 -1.63
C GLY A 100 15.70 9.30 -2.30
N LEU A 101 14.61 9.41 -1.54
CA LEU A 101 13.23 9.26 -2.02
C LEU A 101 12.47 10.58 -2.14
N ASP A 102 13.09 11.71 -1.77
CA ASP A 102 12.38 13.00 -1.69
C ASP A 102 11.90 13.53 -3.06
N SER A 103 12.44 12.99 -4.17
CA SER A 103 12.09 13.35 -5.55
C SER A 103 11.03 12.43 -6.19
N ILE A 104 10.56 11.41 -5.47
CA ILE A 104 9.62 10.39 -5.96
C ILE A 104 8.21 10.89 -5.64
N ALA A 105 7.58 11.49 -6.65
CA ALA A 105 6.25 12.07 -6.55
C ALA A 105 5.16 10.98 -6.48
N SER A 106 4.34 11.09 -5.44
CA SER A 106 3.06 10.44 -5.15
C SER A 106 2.97 8.90 -5.31
N ASN A 107 2.09 8.31 -4.50
CA ASN A 107 1.59 6.95 -4.69
C ASN A 107 0.22 7.06 -5.40
N PRO A 108 0.12 6.86 -6.72
CA PRO A 108 -1.13 7.00 -7.47
C PRO A 108 -2.28 6.10 -7.01
N LEU A 109 -2.01 5.02 -6.27
CA LEU A 109 -3.07 4.26 -5.60
C LEU A 109 -3.85 5.11 -4.58
N ARG A 110 -3.24 6.17 -4.08
CA ARG A 110 -3.78 7.11 -3.08
C ARG A 110 -4.04 8.50 -3.64
N ASP A 111 -3.72 8.76 -4.90
CA ASP A 111 -4.13 10.01 -5.50
C ASP A 111 -5.65 9.96 -5.65
N ALA A 112 -6.32 10.69 -4.75
CA ALA A 112 -7.77 10.68 -4.68
C ALA A 112 -8.39 11.09 -6.02
N GLN A 113 -7.64 11.68 -6.96
CA GLN A 113 -8.08 12.02 -8.30
C GLN A 113 -8.29 10.80 -9.22
N ASP A 114 -7.58 9.68 -9.04
CA ASP A 114 -7.62 8.51 -9.94
C ASP A 114 -8.48 7.34 -9.41
N ILE A 115 -9.68 7.64 -8.91
CA ILE A 115 -10.65 6.62 -8.51
C ILE A 115 -11.51 6.25 -9.73
N SER A 116 -11.22 5.09 -10.32
CA SER A 116 -11.86 4.53 -11.52
C SER A 116 -11.97 3.01 -11.39
N TYR A 117 -12.80 2.37 -12.22
CA TYR A 117 -12.94 0.90 -12.14
C TYR A 117 -11.62 0.18 -12.45
N ASP A 118 -10.79 0.77 -13.31
CA ASP A 118 -9.44 0.28 -13.59
C ASP A 118 -8.52 0.35 -12.36
N SER A 119 -8.55 1.45 -11.60
CA SER A 119 -7.76 1.54 -10.36
C SER A 119 -8.28 0.61 -9.27
N TRP A 120 -9.59 0.32 -9.25
CA TRP A 120 -10.15 -0.73 -8.38
C TRP A 120 -9.62 -2.11 -8.75
N LEU A 121 -9.65 -2.48 -10.03
CA LEU A 121 -9.14 -3.78 -10.49
C LEU A 121 -7.65 -3.95 -10.15
N ARG A 122 -6.84 -2.89 -10.31
CA ARG A 122 -5.42 -2.89 -9.89
C ARG A 122 -5.28 -3.12 -8.38
N ALA A 123 -6.07 -2.44 -7.56
CA ALA A 123 -6.04 -2.63 -6.10
C ALA A 123 -6.45 -4.06 -5.71
N VAL A 124 -7.46 -4.64 -6.36
CA VAL A 124 -7.87 -6.03 -6.15
C VAL A 124 -6.78 -7.01 -6.60
N GLU A 125 -6.13 -6.75 -7.74
CA GLU A 125 -5.02 -7.56 -8.24
C GLU A 125 -3.83 -7.54 -7.26
N GLU A 126 -3.44 -6.38 -6.75
CA GLU A 126 -2.40 -6.26 -5.74
C GLU A 126 -2.76 -7.01 -4.47
N PHE A 127 -3.98 -6.82 -3.97
CA PHE A 127 -4.48 -7.51 -2.79
C PHE A 127 -4.48 -9.04 -2.96
N SER A 128 -4.85 -9.53 -4.14
CA SER A 128 -4.90 -10.98 -4.43
C SER A 128 -3.54 -11.68 -4.32
N ARG A 129 -2.43 -10.93 -4.47
CA ARG A 129 -1.06 -11.43 -4.34
C ARG A 129 -0.57 -11.46 -2.88
N LEU A 130 -1.35 -10.90 -1.94
CA LEU A 130 -1.00 -10.85 -0.52
C LEU A 130 -1.36 -12.15 0.20
N ARG A 131 -0.71 -12.37 1.34
CA ARG A 131 -0.93 -13.54 2.20
C ARG A 131 -2.04 -13.25 3.20
N LEU A 132 -3.10 -14.05 3.16
CA LEU A 132 -4.15 -14.06 4.18
C LEU A 132 -3.76 -15.04 5.29
N SER A 133 -3.86 -14.59 6.54
CA SER A 133 -3.76 -15.50 7.70
C SER A 133 -5.05 -16.32 7.84
N HIS A 134 -6.20 -15.69 7.56
CA HIS A 134 -7.52 -16.31 7.55
C HIS A 134 -8.25 -15.93 6.27
N GLU A 135 -8.67 -16.92 5.49
CA GLU A 135 -9.35 -16.68 4.20
C GLU A 135 -10.72 -16.01 4.37
N THR A 136 -11.38 -16.22 5.51
CA THR A 136 -12.66 -15.59 5.87
C THR A 136 -12.58 -14.07 5.93
N ASP A 137 -11.39 -13.53 6.17
CA ASP A 137 -11.14 -12.11 6.35
C ASP A 137 -10.90 -11.35 5.03
N ARG A 138 -10.87 -12.08 3.90
CA ARG A 138 -10.57 -11.54 2.57
C ARG A 138 -11.45 -10.34 2.22
N LEU A 139 -12.76 -10.49 2.33
CA LEU A 139 -13.71 -9.42 2.00
C LEU A 139 -13.63 -8.27 3.03
N SER A 140 -13.45 -8.60 4.31
CA SER A 140 -13.33 -7.61 5.39
C SER A 140 -12.12 -6.68 5.19
N ALA A 141 -10.99 -7.22 4.74
CA ALA A 141 -9.77 -6.45 4.47
C ALA A 141 -9.95 -5.48 3.29
N LEU A 142 -10.73 -5.85 2.27
CA LEU A 142 -11.03 -4.98 1.12
C LEU A 142 -12.18 -4.01 1.36
N LEU A 143 -13.12 -4.34 2.26
CA LEU A 143 -14.36 -3.60 2.46
C LEU A 143 -14.12 -2.12 2.81
N GLY A 144 -13.06 -1.82 3.55
CA GLY A 144 -12.71 -0.43 3.86
C GLY A 144 -12.34 0.40 2.64
N ILE A 145 -11.61 -0.20 1.70
CA ILE A 145 -11.19 0.42 0.45
C ILE A 145 -12.39 0.53 -0.49
N ALA A 146 -13.21 -0.53 -0.59
CA ALA A 146 -14.45 -0.50 -1.36
C ALA A 146 -15.37 0.66 -0.94
N LYS A 147 -15.47 0.97 0.36
CA LYS A 147 -16.24 2.12 0.85
C LYS A 147 -15.72 3.47 0.35
N VAL A 148 -14.40 3.62 0.22
CA VAL A 148 -13.79 4.85 -0.34
C VAL A 148 -14.12 4.98 -1.82
N PHE A 149 -14.01 3.89 -2.58
CA PHE A 149 -14.37 3.85 -3.99
C PHE A 149 -15.86 4.12 -4.20
N HIS A 150 -16.72 3.47 -3.42
CA HIS A 150 -18.18 3.64 -3.47
C HIS A 150 -18.59 5.10 -3.21
N ALA A 151 -18.00 5.74 -2.19
CA ALA A 151 -18.31 7.13 -1.85
C ALA A 151 -17.98 8.12 -2.97
N LYS A 152 -17.06 7.77 -3.88
CA LYS A 152 -16.65 8.64 -4.98
C LYS A 152 -17.26 8.26 -6.33
N MET A 153 -17.38 6.98 -6.64
CA MET A 153 -17.98 6.49 -7.89
C MET A 153 -19.50 6.54 -7.88
N MET A 154 -20.11 6.48 -6.69
CA MET A 154 -21.56 6.33 -6.50
C MET A 154 -22.14 5.04 -7.12
N SER A 155 -21.30 4.02 -7.31
CA SER A 155 -21.62 2.74 -7.97
C SER A 155 -22.04 1.64 -7.00
N THR A 156 -22.85 0.69 -7.43
CA THR A 156 -23.36 -0.39 -6.58
C THR A 156 -22.30 -1.46 -6.36
N TYR A 157 -21.83 -1.60 -5.12
CA TYR A 157 -20.81 -2.59 -4.76
C TYR A 157 -21.41 -4.01 -4.59
N LEU A 158 -20.87 -4.98 -5.31
CA LEU A 158 -21.24 -6.39 -5.30
C LEU A 158 -20.07 -7.26 -4.84
N GLN A 159 -19.75 -7.22 -3.53
CA GLN A 159 -18.77 -8.10 -2.86
C GLN A 159 -17.43 -8.31 -3.60
N GLY A 160 -16.88 -7.26 -4.21
CA GLY A 160 -15.61 -7.31 -4.95
C GLY A 160 -15.73 -6.75 -6.36
N LEU A 161 -16.95 -6.71 -6.89
CA LEU A 161 -17.28 -6.17 -8.21
C LEU A 161 -18.15 -4.92 -8.08
N TRP A 162 -18.33 -4.20 -9.19
CA TRP A 162 -19.25 -3.08 -9.32
C TRP A 162 -20.34 -3.45 -10.32
N ALA A 163 -21.60 -3.19 -10.01
CA ALA A 163 -22.72 -3.56 -10.89
C ALA A 163 -22.62 -2.89 -12.27
N GLU A 164 -22.12 -1.66 -12.29
CA GLU A 164 -21.99 -0.79 -13.45
C GLU A 164 -20.78 -1.16 -14.34
N ASP A 165 -19.83 -1.96 -13.82
CA ASP A 165 -18.68 -2.48 -14.57
C ASP A 165 -18.60 -4.02 -14.50
N LEU A 166 -19.75 -4.66 -14.28
CA LEU A 166 -19.83 -6.10 -14.02
C LEU A 166 -19.30 -6.92 -15.20
N ALA A 167 -19.57 -6.49 -16.43
CA ALA A 167 -19.11 -7.18 -17.63
C ALA A 167 -17.58 -7.26 -17.70
N LYS A 168 -16.87 -6.19 -17.33
CA LYS A 168 -15.41 -6.15 -17.32
C LYS A 168 -14.83 -6.89 -16.11
N GLY A 169 -15.48 -6.79 -14.95
CA GLY A 169 -15.04 -7.48 -13.73
C GLY A 169 -15.21 -9.00 -13.74
N LEU A 170 -15.95 -9.57 -14.70
CA LEU A 170 -16.14 -11.01 -14.88
C LEU A 170 -15.23 -11.63 -15.96
N LEU A 171 -14.50 -10.81 -16.72
CA LEU A 171 -13.54 -11.24 -17.75
C LEU A 171 -12.14 -11.40 -17.14
#